data_AF-A0A4Q2ZS71-F1
#
_entry.id   AF-A0A4Q2ZS71-F1
#
_cell.length_a   1.000
_cell.length_b   1.000
_cell.length_c   1.000
_cell.angle_alpha   90.00
_cell.angle_beta   90.00
_cell.angle_gamma   90.00
#
_symmetry.space_group_name_H-M   'P 1'
#
loop_
_entity.id
_entity.type
_entity.pdbx_description
1 polymer ?
#
loop_
_entity_poly.entity_id
_entity_poly.type
_entity_poly.pdbx_seq_one_letter_code
_entity_poly.pdbx_strand_id
1 'polypeptide(L)'
;MGLADHGLPFLSQALNVSTNATTTQLPPMTTARAIYFFTFLMLTLAACSQQQNTRTFLGKSYAEKKLQSALSDKTQHNVIDNKTAIIKDSLTAISAAEAILFSIYGKDNITDQRPYETYFISNHWIIHGTLPENYVGGTFLIIMDARDGRILRITHGK
;
A
#
# COMPACT_ATOMS: atom_id res chain seq x y z
N MET A 1 97.82 -2.87 29.87
CA MET A 1 97.73 -2.12 28.60
C MET A 1 96.70 -1.04 28.83
N GLY A 2 97.06 0.14 29.34
CA GLY A 2 97.26 1.37 28.54
C GLY A 2 95.88 1.95 28.18
N LEU A 3 95.55 3.23 28.34
CA LEU A 3 96.21 4.45 28.74
C LEU A 3 95.10 5.45 29.12
N ALA A 4 95.51 6.60 29.68
CA ALA A 4 94.73 7.76 30.10
C ALA A 4 93.64 8.21 29.07
N ASP A 5 92.59 8.94 29.46
CA ASP A 5 92.75 10.40 29.54
C ASP A 5 91.63 11.18 30.23
N HIS A 6 92.12 12.18 30.99
CA HIS A 6 91.67 13.57 31.13
C HIS A 6 90.20 13.95 31.37
N GLY A 7 90.00 14.78 32.40
CA GLY A 7 88.99 15.84 32.33
C GLY A 7 88.37 16.21 33.68
N LEU A 8 88.69 17.39 34.16
CA LEU A 8 88.32 17.98 35.46
C LEU A 8 86.80 18.20 35.69
N PRO A 9 86.39 18.40 36.96
CA PRO A 9 85.00 18.46 37.43
C PRO A 9 84.45 19.88 37.40
N PHE A 10 83.14 20.10 37.30
CA PHE A 10 82.51 21.34 37.76
C PHE A 10 81.00 21.18 37.92
N LEU A 11 80.50 21.55 39.11
CA LEU A 11 79.21 22.19 39.46
C LEU A 11 77.95 21.82 38.65
N SER A 12 76.72 21.75 39.16
CA SER A 12 76.07 22.02 40.43
C SER A 12 74.57 21.97 40.06
N GLN A 13 73.73 21.64 41.05
CA GLN A 13 72.31 21.93 41.11
C GLN A 13 71.31 21.03 40.35
N ALA A 14 70.42 20.51 41.18
CA ALA A 14 69.15 19.88 40.87
C ALA A 14 68.29 20.75 39.97
N LEU A 15 67.57 20.12 39.04
CA LEU A 15 66.48 20.74 38.31
C LEU A 15 65.30 19.78 38.22
N ASN A 16 64.18 20.33 38.67
CA ASN A 16 62.89 19.73 38.89
C ASN A 16 62.30 19.04 37.66
N VAL A 17 61.62 17.93 37.93
CA VAL A 17 60.68 17.27 37.03
C VAL A 17 59.55 18.24 36.70
N SER A 18 59.40 18.56 35.42
CA SER A 18 58.26 19.28 34.85
C SER A 18 57.62 18.41 33.77
N THR A 19 56.54 17.71 34.09
CA THR A 19 55.65 17.10 33.09
C THR A 19 54.40 17.96 32.95
N ASN A 20 54.37 18.75 31.88
CA ASN A 20 53.19 19.50 31.45
C ASN A 20 52.15 18.54 30.85
N ALA A 21 51.01 18.38 31.52
CA ALA A 21 49.81 17.81 30.93
C ALA A 21 48.86 18.96 30.55
N THR A 22 48.92 19.39 29.29
CA THR A 22 47.97 20.35 28.73
C THR A 22 46.62 19.66 28.57
N THR A 23 45.75 19.79 29.57
CA THR A 23 44.34 19.44 29.44
C THR A 23 43.60 20.69 28.98
N THR A 24 43.24 20.76 27.70
CA THR A 24 42.32 21.78 27.18
C THR A 24 40.94 21.55 27.80
N GLN A 25 40.70 22.17 28.95
CA GLN A 25 39.40 22.21 29.61
C GLN A 25 38.45 23.02 28.74
N LEU A 26 37.38 22.38 28.25
CA LEU A 26 36.29 23.04 27.58
C LEU A 26 35.67 24.08 28.55
N PRO A 27 35.44 25.34 28.14
CA PRO A 27 34.92 26.36 29.05
C PRO A 27 33.56 25.93 29.63
N PRO A 28 33.29 26.17 30.93
CA PRO A 28 32.03 25.80 31.55
C PRO A 28 30.90 26.55 30.86
N MET A 29 29.94 25.81 30.29
CA MET A 29 28.75 26.41 29.71
C MET A 29 27.98 27.14 30.82
N THR A 30 27.72 28.44 30.62
CA THR A 30 26.85 29.20 31.52
C THR A 30 25.45 28.58 31.52
N THR A 31 24.81 28.56 32.69
CA THR A 31 23.49 27.93 32.89
C THR A 31 22.46 28.38 31.86
N ALA A 32 22.49 29.65 31.44
CA ALA A 32 21.63 30.18 30.39
C ALA A 32 21.86 29.53 29.01
N ARG A 33 23.11 29.28 28.61
CA ARG A 33 23.45 28.61 27.34
C ARG A 33 23.03 27.13 27.35
N ALA A 34 23.17 26.48 28.50
CA ALA A 34 22.68 25.12 28.69
C ALA A 34 21.14 25.07 28.60
N ILE A 35 20.43 26.02 29.21
CA ILE A 35 18.96 26.13 29.11
C ILE A 35 18.52 26.31 27.66
N TYR A 36 19.11 27.26 26.91
CA TYR A 36 18.75 27.47 25.50
C TYR A 36 19.01 26.22 24.64
N PHE A 37 20.14 25.54 24.85
CA PHE A 37 20.46 24.29 24.15
C PHE A 37 19.46 23.18 24.47
N PHE A 38 19.09 23.00 25.74
CA PHE A 38 18.08 22.03 26.16
C PHE A 38 16.68 22.37 25.62
N THR A 39 16.29 23.65 25.61
CA THR A 39 15.00 24.09 25.04
C THR A 39 14.94 23.88 23.53
N PHE A 40 16.04 24.12 22.81
CA PHE A 40 16.14 23.88 21.38
C PHE A 40 16.13 22.37 21.06
N LEU A 41 16.80 21.55 21.87
CA LEU A 41 16.82 20.08 21.75
C LEU A 41 15.44 19.46 21.99
N MET A 42 14.65 19.97 22.93
CA MET A 42 13.28 19.51 23.15
C MET A 42 12.33 19.93 22.02
N LEU A 43 12.58 21.08 21.37
CA LEU A 43 11.78 21.57 20.26
C LEU A 43 11.97 20.73 18.97
N THR A 44 13.16 20.17 18.75
CA THR A 44 13.45 19.32 17.57
C THR A 44 12.93 17.88 17.73
N LEU A 45 12.85 17.34 18.96
CA LEU A 45 12.30 16.02 19.23
C LEU A 45 10.78 15.95 19.05
N ALA A 46 10.06 17.06 19.19
CA ALA A 46 8.61 17.14 18.95
C ALA A 46 8.23 17.02 17.46
N ALA A 47 9.16 17.26 16.53
CA ALA A 47 8.91 17.23 15.09
C ALA A 47 8.93 15.83 14.46
N CYS A 48 9.34 14.80 15.22
CA CYS A 48 9.46 13.41 14.74
C CYS A 48 8.62 12.45 15.59
N SER A 49 7.29 12.46 15.45
CA SER A 49 6.48 11.32 15.93
C SER A 49 5.25 10.99 15.09
N GLN A 50 4.89 11.81 14.10
CA GLN A 50 3.65 11.64 13.36
C GLN A 50 3.89 11.20 11.92
N GLN A 51 4.22 9.92 11.76
CA GLN A 51 4.03 9.21 10.49
C GLN A 51 3.79 7.73 10.77
N GLN A 52 2.61 7.40 11.31
CA GLN A 52 2.09 6.03 11.25
C GLN A 52 0.91 6.01 10.28
N ASN A 53 1.15 5.48 9.08
CA ASN A 53 0.13 5.09 8.12
C ASN A 53 -0.63 3.85 8.64
N THR A 54 -1.40 4.00 9.72
CA THR A 54 -2.29 2.93 10.20
C THR A 54 -3.62 3.02 9.46
N ARG A 55 -3.95 1.98 8.67
CA ARG A 55 -5.28 1.87 8.03
C ARG A 55 -6.32 1.56 9.10
N THR A 56 -7.44 2.29 9.10
CA THR A 56 -8.58 2.00 9.98
C THR A 56 -9.45 0.90 9.38
N PHE A 57 -9.76 -0.12 10.17
CA PHE A 57 -10.68 -1.21 9.78
C PHE A 57 -11.98 -1.11 10.58
N LEU A 58 -13.11 -0.92 9.89
CA LEU A 58 -14.42 -0.73 10.54
C LEU A 58 -15.10 -2.06 10.95
N GLY A 59 -14.66 -3.19 10.40
CA GLY A 59 -15.09 -4.52 10.80
C GLY A 59 -16.48 -4.96 10.33
N LYS A 60 -16.85 -6.20 10.68
CA LYS A 60 -18.07 -6.89 10.22
C LYS A 60 -19.35 -6.18 10.65
N SER A 61 -19.44 -5.74 11.91
CA SER A 61 -20.64 -5.08 12.44
C SER A 61 -20.99 -3.80 11.67
N TYR A 62 -19.99 -3.02 11.28
CA TYR A 62 -20.20 -1.85 10.42
C TYR A 62 -20.74 -2.24 9.04
N ALA A 63 -20.18 -3.29 8.43
CA ALA A 63 -20.65 -3.80 7.14
C ALA A 63 -22.10 -4.30 7.22
N GLU A 64 -22.46 -5.04 8.27
CA GLU A 64 -23.83 -5.50 8.54
C GLU A 64 -24.80 -4.31 8.68
N LYS A 65 -24.43 -3.28 9.46
CA LYS A 65 -25.25 -2.06 9.60
C LYS A 65 -25.47 -1.35 8.26
N LYS A 66 -24.44 -1.26 7.42
CA LYS A 66 -24.54 -0.64 6.09
C LYS A 66 -25.42 -1.47 5.14
N LEU A 67 -25.30 -2.80 5.18
CA LEU A 67 -26.18 -3.69 4.42
C LEU A 67 -27.64 -3.51 4.86
N GLN A 68 -27.93 -3.53 6.16
CA GLN A 68 -29.29 -3.32 6.67
C GLN A 68 -29.87 -1.97 6.25
N SER A 69 -29.05 -0.91 6.29
CA SER A 69 -29.43 0.41 5.81
C SER A 69 -29.77 0.41 4.31
N ALA A 70 -28.95 -0.24 3.48
CA ALA A 70 -29.16 -0.31 2.03
C ALA A 70 -30.40 -1.15 1.65
N LEU A 71 -30.72 -2.18 2.44
CA LEU A 71 -31.91 -3.01 2.25
C LEU A 71 -33.20 -2.31 2.72
N SER A 72 -33.11 -1.44 3.73
CA SER A 72 -34.29 -0.81 4.35
C SER A 72 -34.65 0.54 3.72
N ASP A 73 -33.68 1.32 3.23
CA ASP A 73 -33.89 2.66 2.67
C ASP A 73 -33.29 2.75 1.25
N LYS A 74 -34.16 2.89 0.25
CA LYS A 74 -33.77 2.97 -1.18
C LYS A 74 -33.25 4.35 -1.61
N THR A 75 -33.27 5.36 -0.74
CA THR A 75 -33.15 6.78 -1.16
C THR A 75 -31.87 7.49 -0.71
N GLN A 76 -31.02 6.85 0.10
CA GLN A 76 -29.77 7.43 0.58
C GLN A 76 -28.71 7.45 -0.54
N HIS A 77 -28.40 8.65 -1.07
CA HIS A 77 -27.25 8.99 -1.95
C HIS A 77 -26.67 7.82 -2.77
N ASN A 78 -27.51 7.17 -3.58
CA ASN A 78 -27.12 6.03 -4.39
C ASN A 78 -26.85 6.48 -5.83
N VAL A 79 -25.74 6.03 -6.40
CA VAL A 79 -25.43 6.23 -7.83
C VAL A 79 -26.33 5.38 -8.71
N ILE A 80 -26.82 4.24 -8.19
CA ILE A 80 -27.76 3.36 -8.89
C ILE A 80 -29.14 4.00 -8.85
N ASP A 81 -29.50 4.68 -9.93
CA ASP A 81 -30.79 5.36 -10.13
C ASP A 81 -31.77 4.54 -10.99
N ASN A 82 -31.39 3.31 -11.39
CA ASN A 82 -32.10 2.42 -12.33
C ASN A 82 -32.40 3.02 -13.71
N LYS A 83 -31.75 4.13 -14.06
CA LYS A 83 -31.91 4.84 -15.34
C LYS A 83 -30.60 4.87 -16.12
N THR A 84 -29.50 5.09 -15.42
CA THR A 84 -28.17 5.27 -16.01
C THR A 84 -27.37 3.99 -15.91
N ALA A 85 -26.75 3.58 -17.03
CA ALA A 85 -25.84 2.44 -17.04
C ALA A 85 -24.56 2.77 -16.26
N ILE A 86 -24.21 1.91 -15.29
CA ILE A 86 -22.93 1.97 -14.55
C ILE A 86 -21.84 1.17 -15.26
N ILE A 87 -22.21 0.08 -15.96
CA ILE A 87 -21.33 -0.72 -16.81
C ILE A 87 -21.43 -0.19 -18.23
N LYS A 88 -20.55 0.76 -18.57
CA LYS A 88 -20.67 1.58 -19.79
C LYS A 88 -20.02 0.97 -21.03
N ASP A 89 -19.09 0.04 -20.84
CA ASP A 89 -18.29 -0.54 -21.91
C ASP A 89 -18.19 -2.06 -21.81
N SER A 90 -17.87 -2.69 -22.94
CA SER A 90 -17.80 -4.14 -23.05
C SER A 90 -16.66 -4.75 -22.24
N LEU A 91 -15.53 -4.05 -22.07
CA LEU A 91 -14.39 -4.56 -21.30
C LEU A 91 -14.74 -4.71 -19.82
N THR A 92 -15.43 -3.72 -19.25
CA THR A 92 -15.95 -3.77 -17.88
C THR A 92 -16.98 -4.89 -17.74
N ALA A 93 -17.90 -5.04 -18.72
CA ALA A 93 -18.92 -6.10 -18.70
C ALA A 93 -18.29 -7.50 -18.76
N ILE A 94 -17.32 -7.70 -19.66
CA ILE A 94 -16.57 -8.96 -19.79
C ILE A 94 -15.80 -9.27 -18.51
N SER A 95 -15.11 -8.28 -17.93
CA SER A 95 -14.32 -8.49 -16.71
C SER A 95 -15.20 -8.94 -15.53
N ALA A 96 -16.38 -8.33 -15.38
CA ALA A 96 -17.35 -8.73 -14.36
C ALA A 96 -17.92 -10.13 -14.62
N ALA A 97 -18.26 -10.42 -15.88
CA ALA A 97 -18.75 -11.74 -16.29
C ALA A 97 -17.72 -12.84 -16.05
N GLU A 98 -16.46 -12.62 -16.43
CA GLU A 98 -15.38 -13.58 -16.24
C GLU A 98 -15.14 -13.90 -14.77
N ALA A 99 -15.12 -12.90 -13.89
CA ALA A 99 -14.94 -13.13 -12.46
C ALA A 99 -15.99 -14.10 -11.88
N ILE A 100 -17.24 -13.98 -12.35
CA ILE A 100 -18.35 -14.86 -11.95
C ILE A 100 -18.20 -16.23 -12.63
N LEU A 101 -18.01 -16.26 -13.94
CA LEU A 101 -17.96 -17.49 -14.73
C LEU A 101 -16.75 -18.37 -14.38
N PHE A 102 -15.59 -17.78 -14.05
CA PHE A 102 -14.41 -18.51 -13.58
C PHE A 102 -14.68 -19.26 -12.28
N SER A 103 -15.47 -18.68 -11.38
CA SER A 103 -15.88 -19.31 -10.12
C SER A 103 -16.81 -20.51 -10.36
N ILE A 104 -17.68 -20.44 -11.37
CA ILE A 104 -18.68 -21.47 -11.67
C ILE A 104 -18.10 -22.60 -12.53
N TYR A 105 -17.37 -22.26 -13.59
CA TYR A 105 -17.00 -23.17 -14.67
C TYR A 105 -15.50 -23.38 -14.84
N GLY A 106 -14.68 -22.70 -14.03
CA GLY A 106 -13.23 -22.73 -14.13
C GLY A 106 -12.68 -21.71 -15.13
N LYS A 107 -11.48 -21.18 -14.82
CA LYS A 107 -10.84 -20.15 -15.64
C LYS A 107 -10.54 -20.63 -17.05
N ASP A 108 -9.83 -21.75 -17.16
CA ASP A 108 -9.33 -22.27 -18.45
C ASP A 108 -10.49 -22.55 -19.42
N ASN A 109 -11.54 -23.22 -18.94
CA ASN A 109 -12.75 -23.52 -19.71
C ASN A 109 -13.44 -22.25 -20.27
N ILE A 110 -13.50 -21.17 -19.49
CA ILE A 110 -14.11 -19.93 -19.96
C ILE A 110 -13.18 -19.18 -20.92
N THR A 111 -11.87 -19.16 -20.64
CA THR A 111 -10.91 -18.51 -21.54
C THR A 111 -10.79 -19.20 -22.90
N ASP A 112 -10.99 -20.51 -22.97
CA ASP A 112 -10.97 -21.29 -24.22
C ASP A 112 -12.17 -20.97 -25.13
N GLN A 113 -13.23 -20.35 -24.60
CA GLN A 113 -14.41 -19.94 -25.36
C GLN A 113 -14.28 -18.52 -25.93
N ARG A 114 -13.08 -17.94 -25.92
CA ARG A 114 -12.77 -16.65 -26.55
C ARG A 114 -12.55 -16.82 -28.07
N PRO A 115 -12.77 -15.76 -28.88
CA PRO A 115 -13.33 -14.46 -28.49
C PRO A 115 -14.81 -14.58 -28.12
N TYR A 116 -15.28 -13.77 -27.18
CA TYR A 116 -16.70 -13.74 -26.84
C TYR A 116 -17.43 -12.85 -27.84
N GLU A 117 -18.64 -13.22 -28.23
CA GLU A 117 -19.54 -12.22 -28.82
C GLU A 117 -20.23 -11.45 -27.69
N THR A 118 -20.29 -10.14 -27.83
CA THR A 118 -20.74 -9.22 -26.78
C THR A 118 -21.64 -8.16 -27.38
N TYR A 119 -22.85 -8.06 -26.84
CA TYR A 119 -23.87 -7.12 -27.32
C TYR A 119 -24.43 -6.28 -26.18
N PHE A 120 -24.69 -5.01 -26.48
CA PHE A 120 -25.41 -4.11 -25.60
C PHE A 120 -26.81 -3.84 -26.15
N ILE A 121 -27.84 -4.38 -25.50
CA ILE A 121 -29.22 -4.32 -25.98
C ILE A 121 -30.14 -3.91 -24.83
N SER A 122 -30.89 -2.83 -25.00
CA SER A 122 -31.90 -2.38 -24.02
C SER A 122 -31.38 -2.27 -22.58
N ASN A 123 -30.20 -1.67 -22.37
CA ASN A 123 -29.51 -1.57 -21.07
C ASN A 123 -29.03 -2.90 -20.49
N HIS A 124 -28.86 -3.94 -21.31
CA HIS A 124 -28.31 -5.22 -20.88
C HIS A 124 -27.08 -5.57 -21.68
N TRP A 125 -26.10 -6.16 -20.99
CA TRP A 125 -24.98 -6.84 -21.61
C TRP A 125 -25.34 -8.31 -21.81
N ILE A 126 -25.20 -8.77 -23.05
CA ILE A 126 -25.34 -10.18 -23.44
C ILE A 126 -23.96 -10.63 -23.90
N ILE A 127 -23.41 -11.63 -23.22
CA ILE A 127 -22.08 -12.16 -23.50
C ILE A 127 -22.20 -13.68 -23.62
N HIS A 128 -21.70 -14.23 -24.71
CA HIS A 128 -21.60 -15.67 -24.87
C HIS A 128 -20.26 -16.08 -25.48
N GLY A 129 -19.82 -17.28 -25.10
CA GLY A 129 -18.62 -17.88 -25.62
C GLY A 129 -18.78 -18.34 -27.07
N THR A 130 -17.66 -18.50 -27.76
CA THR A 130 -17.58 -19.10 -29.09
C THR A 130 -16.84 -20.43 -29.03
N LEU A 131 -16.94 -21.22 -30.10
CA LEU A 131 -16.15 -22.43 -30.31
C LEU A 131 -15.44 -22.33 -31.66
N PRO A 132 -14.24 -22.93 -31.80
CA PRO A 132 -13.62 -23.12 -33.11
C PRO A 132 -14.56 -23.86 -34.07
N GLU A 133 -14.36 -23.65 -35.37
CA GLU A 133 -15.08 -24.44 -36.37
C GLU A 133 -14.87 -25.94 -36.15
N ASN A 134 -15.92 -26.72 -36.35
CA ASN A 134 -15.95 -28.18 -36.18
C ASN A 134 -15.75 -28.70 -34.74
N TYR A 135 -15.79 -27.83 -33.72
CA TYR A 135 -15.84 -28.27 -32.32
C TYR A 135 -17.26 -28.66 -31.91
N VAL A 136 -17.39 -29.78 -31.21
CA VAL A 136 -18.67 -30.22 -30.62
C VAL A 136 -18.67 -29.84 -29.15
N GLY A 137 -19.61 -28.99 -28.75
CA GLY A 137 -19.75 -28.56 -27.37
C GLY A 137 -20.86 -27.54 -27.21
N GLY A 138 -20.90 -26.94 -26.03
CA GLY A 138 -21.72 -25.78 -25.73
C GLY A 138 -20.86 -24.65 -25.19
N THR A 139 -21.39 -23.44 -25.18
CA THR A 139 -20.73 -22.25 -24.64
C THR A 139 -21.54 -21.62 -23.52
N PHE A 140 -20.90 -20.77 -22.73
CA PHE A 140 -21.61 -19.99 -21.74
C PHE A 140 -22.46 -18.91 -22.41
N LEU A 141 -23.55 -18.53 -21.74
CA LEU A 141 -24.31 -17.30 -21.96
C LEU A 141 -24.50 -16.63 -20.60
N ILE A 142 -24.19 -15.35 -20.50
CA ILE A 142 -24.48 -14.50 -19.35
C ILE A 142 -25.18 -13.22 -19.80
N ILE A 143 -26.26 -12.87 -19.10
CA ILE A 143 -27.02 -11.64 -19.34
C ILE A 143 -27.02 -10.81 -18.06
N MET A 144 -26.61 -9.55 -18.15
CA MET A 144 -26.47 -8.65 -17.01
C MET A 144 -27.17 -7.31 -17.28
N ASP A 145 -27.81 -6.74 -16.27
CA ASP A 145 -28.32 -5.37 -16.32
C ASP A 145 -27.14 -4.41 -16.17
N ALA A 146 -26.97 -3.49 -17.11
CA ALA A 146 -25.85 -2.57 -17.11
C ALA A 146 -25.98 -1.45 -16.07
N ARG A 147 -27.16 -1.28 -15.46
CA ARG A 147 -27.46 -0.19 -14.50
C ARG A 147 -27.07 -0.52 -13.07
N ASP A 148 -27.11 -1.80 -12.70
CA ASP A 148 -26.83 -2.26 -11.34
C ASP A 148 -25.93 -3.50 -11.30
N GLY A 149 -25.55 -4.05 -12.45
CA GLY A 149 -24.73 -5.27 -12.55
C GLY A 149 -25.50 -6.55 -12.16
N ARG A 150 -26.81 -6.49 -11.99
CA ARG A 150 -27.63 -7.65 -11.66
C ARG A 150 -27.53 -8.69 -12.76
N ILE A 151 -27.27 -9.93 -12.37
CA ILE A 151 -27.27 -11.07 -13.29
C ILE A 151 -28.71 -11.51 -13.53
N LEU A 152 -29.14 -11.51 -14.79
CA LEU A 152 -30.48 -12.00 -15.20
C LEU A 152 -30.45 -13.49 -15.55
N ARG A 153 -29.36 -13.95 -16.17
CA ARG A 153 -29.23 -15.33 -16.64
C ARG A 153 -27.78 -15.75 -16.73
N ILE A 154 -27.50 -16.98 -16.32
CA ILE A 154 -26.28 -17.72 -16.64
C ILE A 154 -26.71 -19.11 -17.10
N THR A 155 -26.25 -19.52 -18.28
CA THR A 155 -26.44 -20.90 -18.79
C THR A 155 -25.18 -21.36 -19.51
N HIS A 156 -24.99 -22.67 -19.62
CA HIS A 156 -23.97 -23.29 -20.46
C HIS A 156 -24.66 -24.37 -21.29
N GLY A 157 -24.55 -24.31 -22.62
CA GLY A 157 -25.36 -25.15 -23.49
C GLY A 157 -25.02 -25.01 -24.97
N LYS A 158 -25.66 -25.85 -25.77
CA LYS A 158 -25.47 -25.96 -27.23
C LYS A 158 -26.58 -25.22 -27.98
#